data_AF-A0A4R0ZVD3-F1
#
_entry.id   AF-A0A4R0ZVD3-F1
#
_cell.length_a   1.000
_cell.length_b   1.000
_cell.length_c   1.000
_cell.angle_alpha   90.00
_cell.angle_beta   90.00
_cell.angle_gamma   90.00
#
_symmetry.space_group_name_H-M   'P 1'
#
loop_
_entity.id
_entity.type
_entity.pdbx_description
1 polymer ?
#
loop_
_entity_poly.entity_id
_entity_poly.type
_entity_poly.pdbx_seq_one_letter_code
_entity_poly.pdbx_strand_id
1 'polypeptide(L)'
;MKNVIGLMSIAVILLSGCGTNEINALNLRPLSTYAIQQDQDIPLTSALKTRLLNYCERQPTDVLPTRRAELAAITFRHPFYDELGSKTVKYWRSGDEHYVSCLNSNEQNERVFRTDGIEAFESAAGSGPREVDVGSTLSFILEPDVTTVARAFAVNETHETIVPGSVFRYHTPDRGALHVTYHVYQGGAEAGQLIEPGLFVFESGKNEGVAFLTQLADQRITLQMGTAQAWDRTVLPSSLSSEYVQIDSMEAVFNLDAEGRRLLKRIVLADEPIEDVSEQDSAVLSTRYDTVIEVWGAVQRPGAGELTITSEQKEAMRLATYETETKTAHLGGPNTRELFELLSRVKTTSAAPTGERRGTLVLYEQLTEQRFDVWTEEGKDTLQLMDVESKRVYLIDQLELEGLLDTYI
;
A
#
# COMPACT_ATOMS: atom_id res chain seq x y z
N MET A 1 14.88 -60.08 -15.94
CA MET A 1 13.50 -59.86 -15.44
C MET A 1 13.62 -58.89 -14.27
N LYS A 2 13.61 -57.59 -14.55
CA LYS A 2 12.43 -56.70 -14.54
C LYS A 2 11.98 -56.41 -13.10
N ASN A 3 12.37 -55.22 -12.63
CA ASN A 3 11.75 -54.37 -11.58
C ASN A 3 12.75 -53.69 -10.63
N VAL A 4 13.88 -53.20 -11.15
CA VAL A 4 14.73 -52.20 -10.45
C VAL A 4 14.79 -50.87 -11.21
N ILE A 5 14.14 -50.78 -12.37
CA ILE A 5 14.07 -49.56 -13.20
C ILE A 5 12.83 -48.70 -12.84
N GLY A 6 11.96 -49.17 -11.93
CA GLY A 6 10.69 -48.49 -11.60
C GLY A 6 10.73 -47.45 -10.46
N LEU A 7 11.84 -47.32 -9.72
CA LEU A 7 11.89 -46.49 -8.50
C LEU A 7 12.78 -45.24 -8.61
N MET A 8 13.57 -45.10 -9.69
CA MET A 8 14.37 -43.89 -9.95
C MET A 8 13.68 -42.91 -10.90
N SER A 9 12.61 -43.32 -11.60
CA SER A 9 11.91 -42.48 -12.58
C SER A 9 10.71 -41.72 -12.03
N ILE A 10 10.32 -41.96 -10.76
CA ILE A 10 9.20 -41.25 -10.11
C ILE A 10 9.70 -40.10 -9.21
N ALA A 11 10.96 -40.16 -8.75
CA ALA A 11 11.56 -39.08 -7.95
C ALA A 11 12.01 -37.86 -8.79
N VAL A 12 12.05 -37.96 -10.12
CA VAL A 12 12.43 -36.86 -11.03
C VAL A 12 11.20 -36.08 -11.55
N ILE A 13 9.98 -36.57 -11.31
CA ILE A 13 8.74 -35.93 -11.81
C ILE A 13 8.05 -35.08 -10.71
N LEU A 14 8.55 -35.09 -9.47
CA LEU A 14 8.00 -34.31 -8.35
C LEU A 14 8.77 -33.01 -8.03
N LEU A 15 9.69 -32.57 -8.90
CA LEU A 15 10.35 -31.26 -8.83
C LEU A 15 10.02 -30.32 -10.00
N SER A 16 9.20 -30.76 -10.96
CA SER A 16 8.68 -29.92 -12.03
C SER A 16 7.29 -29.39 -11.65
N GLY A 17 7.27 -28.38 -10.80
CA GLY A 17 6.03 -27.74 -10.33
C GLY A 17 6.22 -26.44 -9.57
N CYS A 18 7.39 -25.81 -9.62
CA CYS A 18 7.50 -24.37 -9.42
C CYS A 18 7.46 -23.75 -10.82
N GLY A 19 6.30 -23.24 -11.21
CA GLY A 19 6.23 -22.24 -12.27
C GLY A 19 6.90 -20.96 -11.78
N THR A 20 8.23 -20.96 -11.69
CA THR A 20 8.97 -19.72 -11.81
C THR A 20 8.69 -19.23 -13.21
N ASN A 21 8.04 -18.07 -13.30
CA ASN A 21 8.06 -17.28 -14.53
C ASN A 21 9.52 -17.12 -14.91
N GLU A 22 10.02 -17.96 -15.83
CA GLU A 22 11.28 -17.75 -16.51
C GLU A 22 11.10 -16.46 -17.31
N ILE A 23 11.43 -15.35 -16.65
CA ILE A 23 11.65 -14.08 -17.30
C ILE A 23 12.82 -14.34 -18.25
N ASN A 24 12.50 -14.61 -19.51
CA ASN A 24 13.48 -14.80 -20.57
C ASN A 24 14.50 -13.67 -20.49
N ALA A 25 15.74 -14.01 -20.13
CA ALA A 25 16.88 -13.07 -20.03
C ALA A 25 17.14 -12.31 -21.34
N LEU A 26 16.57 -12.77 -22.46
CA LEU A 26 16.60 -12.13 -23.77
C LEU A 26 15.68 -10.89 -23.92
N ASN A 27 14.79 -10.61 -22.96
CA ASN A 27 13.96 -9.38 -22.96
C ASN A 27 14.53 -8.24 -22.08
N LEU A 28 15.69 -8.45 -21.45
CA LEU A 28 16.35 -7.47 -20.60
C LEU A 28 17.18 -6.51 -21.46
N ARG A 29 16.49 -5.62 -22.19
CA ARG A 29 17.11 -4.38 -22.71
C ARG A 29 17.48 -3.47 -21.52
N PRO A 30 18.41 -2.52 -21.74
CA PRO A 30 18.84 -1.59 -20.70
C PRO A 30 17.67 -0.95 -19.96
N LEU A 31 17.72 -0.99 -18.61
CA LEU A 31 16.75 -0.28 -17.78
C LEU A 31 16.72 1.23 -18.08
N SER A 32 17.80 1.75 -18.66
CA SER A 32 17.96 3.12 -19.14
C SER A 32 17.00 3.56 -20.26
N THR A 33 16.14 2.68 -20.77
CA THR A 33 15.15 3.02 -21.81
C THR A 33 13.68 2.78 -21.41
N TYR A 34 13.41 2.30 -20.21
CA TYR A 34 12.05 1.90 -19.89
C TYR A 34 11.20 3.06 -19.40
N ALA A 35 10.31 3.50 -20.30
CA ALA A 35 9.19 4.36 -20.00
C ALA A 35 8.39 3.73 -18.86
N ILE A 36 8.41 4.40 -17.71
CA ILE A 36 7.48 4.18 -16.62
C ILE A 36 6.09 4.00 -17.25
N GLN A 37 5.50 2.82 -17.02
CA GLN A 37 4.20 2.50 -17.58
C GLN A 37 3.15 3.32 -16.85
N GLN A 38 2.26 3.90 -17.63
CA GLN A 38 1.16 4.73 -17.18
C GLN A 38 -0.12 3.93 -17.31
N ASP A 39 -0.87 3.78 -16.22
CA ASP A 39 -2.10 2.98 -16.24
C ASP A 39 -3.25 3.67 -17.03
N GLN A 40 -3.14 4.99 -17.30
CA GLN A 40 -4.09 5.75 -18.14
C GLN A 40 -3.41 6.32 -19.39
N ASP A 41 -4.12 6.40 -20.53
CA ASP A 41 -3.62 6.97 -21.79
C ASP A 41 -3.71 8.51 -21.85
N ILE A 42 -3.18 9.21 -20.84
CA ILE A 42 -3.01 10.66 -20.89
C ILE A 42 -1.64 10.97 -21.51
N PRO A 43 -1.56 11.67 -22.66
CA PRO A 43 -0.29 11.91 -23.35
C PRO A 43 0.56 12.95 -22.60
N LEU A 44 1.37 12.48 -21.65
CA LEU A 44 2.30 13.32 -20.90
C LEU A 44 3.66 13.41 -21.60
N THR A 45 4.19 14.63 -21.72
CA THR A 45 5.58 14.86 -22.17
C THR A 45 6.57 14.31 -21.14
N SER A 46 7.78 13.93 -21.55
CA SER A 46 8.82 13.44 -20.63
C SER A 46 9.14 14.45 -19.52
N ALA A 47 9.21 15.75 -19.85
CA ALA A 47 9.45 16.81 -18.88
C ALA A 47 8.34 16.90 -17.82
N LEU A 48 7.08 16.74 -18.23
CA LEU A 48 5.95 16.73 -17.29
C LEU A 48 5.97 15.47 -16.42
N LYS A 49 6.26 14.29 -16.99
CA LYS A 49 6.42 13.04 -16.22
C LYS A 49 7.48 13.20 -15.12
N THR A 50 8.67 13.70 -15.46
CA THR A 50 9.73 13.96 -14.47
C THR A 50 9.29 14.95 -13.40
N ARG A 51 8.62 16.05 -13.79
CA ARG A 51 8.08 17.02 -12.82
C ARG A 51 7.08 16.39 -11.86
N LEU A 52 6.17 15.54 -12.37
CA LEU A 52 5.16 14.88 -11.55
C LEU A 52 5.78 13.87 -10.57
N LEU A 53 6.71 13.04 -11.04
CA LEU A 53 7.43 12.08 -10.20
C LEU A 53 8.27 12.80 -9.12
N ASN A 54 8.82 13.97 -9.43
CA ASN A 54 9.54 14.78 -8.45
C ASN A 54 8.67 15.29 -7.30
N TYR A 55 7.35 15.44 -7.47
CA TYR A 55 6.47 15.76 -6.34
C TYR A 55 6.48 14.62 -5.30
N CYS A 56 6.61 13.38 -5.75
CA CYS A 56 6.69 12.18 -4.92
C CYS A 56 8.04 12.02 -4.19
N GLU A 57 8.95 12.97 -4.30
CA GLU A 57 10.22 12.97 -3.55
C GLU A 57 10.36 14.20 -2.64
N ARG A 58 9.37 15.10 -2.68
CA ARG A 58 9.42 16.39 -1.97
C ARG A 58 8.54 16.36 -0.72
N GLN A 59 8.87 17.23 0.24
CA GLN A 59 8.01 17.50 1.38
C GLN A 59 6.74 18.24 0.91
N PRO A 60 5.54 17.84 1.38
CA PRO A 60 4.29 18.48 0.97
C PRO A 60 4.27 19.95 1.38
N THR A 61 3.66 20.79 0.56
CA THR A 61 3.57 22.24 0.81
C THR A 61 2.17 22.72 1.16
N ASP A 62 1.16 21.88 0.96
CA ASP A 62 -0.25 22.27 1.12
C ASP A 62 -1.12 21.09 1.57
N VAL A 63 -2.40 21.36 1.81
CA VAL A 63 -3.46 20.37 2.09
C VAL A 63 -4.52 20.49 0.99
N LEU A 64 -5.11 19.37 0.56
CA LEU A 64 -6.20 19.42 -0.43
C LEU A 64 -7.41 20.20 0.13
N PRO A 65 -7.93 21.22 -0.58
CA PRO A 65 -9.11 21.95 -0.15
C PRO A 65 -10.33 21.05 -0.02
N THR A 66 -11.19 21.27 0.97
CA THR A 66 -12.36 20.42 1.25
C THR A 66 -13.30 20.31 0.06
N ARG A 67 -13.48 21.39 -0.70
CA ARG A 67 -14.27 21.41 -1.91
C ARG A 67 -13.35 21.31 -3.12
N ARG A 68 -13.41 20.21 -3.86
CA ARG A 68 -12.52 19.98 -5.01
C ARG A 68 -13.08 18.94 -5.97
N ALA A 69 -12.49 18.86 -7.15
CA ALA A 69 -12.74 17.83 -8.15
C ALA A 69 -11.45 17.09 -8.49
N GLU A 70 -11.49 15.76 -8.57
CA GLU A 70 -10.42 14.96 -9.18
C GLU A 70 -10.57 15.04 -10.70
N LEU A 71 -9.51 15.43 -11.39
CA LEU A 71 -9.50 15.61 -12.84
C LEU A 71 -8.79 14.47 -13.55
N ALA A 72 -7.76 13.91 -12.91
CA ALA A 72 -6.99 12.79 -13.42
C ALA A 72 -6.28 12.06 -12.28
N ALA A 73 -6.10 10.75 -12.45
CA ALA A 73 -5.28 9.92 -11.59
C ALA A 73 -4.39 9.04 -12.45
N ILE A 74 -3.09 9.16 -12.26
CA ILE A 74 -2.10 8.38 -12.98
C ILE A 74 -1.29 7.57 -11.99
N THR A 75 -1.23 6.27 -12.21
CA THR A 75 -0.26 5.42 -11.55
C THR A 75 0.90 5.11 -12.50
N PHE A 76 2.09 5.37 -11.99
CA PHE A 76 3.38 5.13 -12.61
C PHE A 76 3.98 3.85 -12.03
N ARG A 77 4.34 2.89 -12.89
CA ARG A 77 4.91 1.59 -12.50
C ARG A 77 6.18 1.28 -13.31
N HIS A 78 7.04 0.45 -12.75
CA HIS A 78 8.11 -0.17 -13.52
C HIS A 78 7.52 -1.26 -14.43
N PRO A 79 7.86 -1.33 -15.73
CA PRO A 79 7.19 -2.25 -16.66
C PRO A 79 7.50 -3.75 -16.44
N PHE A 80 8.48 -4.10 -15.61
CA PHE A 80 8.89 -5.49 -15.38
C PHE A 80 9.04 -5.89 -13.92
N TYR A 81 9.03 -4.94 -12.99
CA TYR A 81 9.36 -5.19 -11.58
C TYR A 81 8.30 -4.52 -10.71
N ASP A 82 7.21 -5.23 -10.47
CA ASP A 82 6.12 -4.77 -9.60
C ASP A 82 6.62 -4.49 -8.17
N GLU A 83 7.70 -5.15 -7.77
CA GLU A 83 8.28 -5.05 -6.44
C GLU A 83 9.02 -3.71 -6.20
N LEU A 84 9.37 -2.97 -7.27
CA LEU A 84 9.83 -1.58 -7.15
C LEU A 84 8.72 -0.61 -6.74
N GLY A 85 7.48 -1.07 -6.70
CA GLY A 85 6.32 -0.30 -6.27
C GLY A 85 5.73 0.58 -7.37
N SER A 86 4.88 1.51 -6.95
CA SER A 86 4.18 2.44 -7.83
C SER A 86 4.13 3.84 -7.26
N LYS A 87 4.07 4.85 -8.13
CA LYS A 87 3.81 6.25 -7.75
C LYS A 87 2.49 6.68 -8.35
N THR A 88 1.51 6.98 -7.51
CA THR A 88 0.21 7.47 -7.95
C THR A 88 0.16 8.97 -7.80
N VAL A 89 -0.10 9.67 -8.90
CA VAL A 89 -0.23 11.12 -8.98
C VAL A 89 -1.67 11.45 -9.35
N LYS A 90 -2.33 12.25 -8.52
CA LYS A 90 -3.68 12.75 -8.77
C LYS A 90 -3.65 14.26 -8.99
N TYR A 91 -4.47 14.73 -9.92
CA TYR A 91 -4.62 16.14 -10.25
C TYR A 91 -6.00 16.63 -9.84
N TRP A 92 -6.02 17.78 -9.17
CA TRP A 92 -7.21 18.31 -8.53
C TRP A 92 -7.44 19.77 -8.88
N ARG A 93 -8.71 20.15 -8.91
CA ARG A 93 -9.16 21.54 -9.06
C ARG A 93 -10.09 21.95 -7.93
N SER A 94 -9.91 23.17 -7.41
CA SER A 94 -10.76 23.80 -6.40
C SER A 94 -10.92 25.29 -6.74
N GLY A 95 -12.04 25.65 -7.34
CA GLY A 95 -12.23 26.96 -7.97
C GLY A 95 -11.21 27.16 -9.09
N ASP A 96 -10.46 28.26 -8.99
CA ASP A 96 -9.36 28.58 -9.91
C ASP A 96 -8.00 28.00 -9.46
N GLU A 97 -7.96 27.31 -8.32
CA GLU A 97 -6.74 26.74 -7.76
C GLU A 97 -6.56 25.28 -8.16
N HIS A 98 -5.31 24.87 -8.37
CA HIS A 98 -4.95 23.54 -8.85
C HIS A 98 -3.92 22.89 -7.93
N TYR A 99 -4.06 21.58 -7.77
CA TYR A 99 -3.22 20.80 -6.87
C TYR A 99 -2.79 19.49 -7.52
N VAL A 100 -1.60 19.04 -7.17
CA VAL A 100 -1.14 17.69 -7.40
C VAL A 100 -1.00 17.01 -6.05
N SER A 101 -1.59 15.82 -5.91
CA SER A 101 -1.25 14.91 -4.83
C SER A 101 -0.44 13.73 -5.36
N CYS A 102 0.53 13.25 -4.59
CA CYS A 102 1.28 12.04 -4.91
C CYS A 102 1.34 11.07 -3.73
N LEU A 103 1.29 9.77 -4.02
CA LEU A 103 1.44 8.66 -3.09
C LEU A 103 2.38 7.59 -3.66
N ASN A 104 3.43 7.25 -2.94
CA ASN A 104 4.23 6.05 -3.24
C ASN A 104 3.52 4.80 -2.68
N SER A 105 3.70 3.63 -3.28
CA SER A 105 3.02 2.39 -2.87
C SER A 105 3.35 1.89 -1.46
N ASN A 106 4.38 2.45 -0.83
CA ASN A 106 4.79 2.19 0.55
C ASN A 106 4.40 3.31 1.52
N GLU A 107 3.73 4.35 1.03
CA GLU A 107 3.24 5.46 1.84
C GLU A 107 1.75 5.31 2.09
N GLN A 108 1.30 5.79 3.25
CA GLN A 108 -0.12 5.78 3.60
C GLN A 108 -0.81 7.13 3.36
N ASN A 109 -0.04 8.21 3.25
CA ASN A 109 -0.57 9.56 3.17
C ASN A 109 -0.09 10.27 1.90
N GLU A 110 -1.02 10.85 1.15
CA GLU A 110 -0.70 11.58 -0.07
C GLU A 110 -0.03 12.93 0.25
N ARG A 111 1.08 13.22 -0.42
CA ARG A 111 1.77 14.52 -0.36
C ARG A 111 1.16 15.48 -1.35
N VAL A 112 0.85 16.71 -0.93
CA VAL A 112 0.13 17.70 -1.75
C VAL A 112 0.94 18.93 -2.02
N PHE A 113 0.79 19.40 -3.25
CA PHE A 113 1.47 20.53 -3.79
C PHE A 113 0.47 21.38 -4.56
N ARG A 114 0.43 22.67 -4.25
CA ARG A 114 -0.22 23.65 -5.12
C ARG A 114 0.59 23.77 -6.41
N THR A 115 -0.09 23.86 -7.55
CA THR A 115 0.54 23.97 -8.86
C THR A 115 -0.25 24.93 -9.76
N ASP A 116 0.38 25.36 -10.85
CA ASP A 116 -0.32 25.94 -11.98
C ASP A 116 -1.13 24.87 -12.73
N GLY A 117 -2.10 25.32 -13.54
CA GLY A 117 -2.90 24.49 -14.43
C GLY A 117 -2.05 23.58 -15.32
N ILE A 118 -2.36 22.28 -15.36
CA ILE A 118 -1.68 21.30 -16.22
C ILE A 118 -2.60 20.98 -17.39
N GLU A 119 -2.33 21.58 -18.55
CA GLU A 119 -3.18 21.51 -19.74
C GLU A 119 -3.50 20.07 -20.17
N ALA A 120 -2.55 19.13 -20.03
CA ALA A 120 -2.77 17.73 -20.36
C ALA A 120 -3.86 17.07 -19.51
N PHE A 121 -4.00 17.46 -18.24
CA PHE A 121 -5.04 16.95 -17.34
C PHE A 121 -6.37 17.68 -17.53
N GLU A 122 -6.33 19.01 -17.66
CA GLU A 122 -7.53 19.81 -17.95
C GLU A 122 -8.21 19.36 -19.25
N SER A 123 -7.42 19.04 -20.28
CA SER A 123 -7.92 18.56 -21.57
C SER A 123 -8.47 17.14 -21.50
N ALA A 124 -7.92 16.29 -20.62
CA ALA A 124 -8.37 14.91 -20.44
C ALA A 124 -9.67 14.81 -19.62
N ALA A 125 -9.94 15.79 -18.75
CA ALA A 125 -11.05 15.76 -17.79
C ALA A 125 -12.47 15.85 -18.41
N GLY A 126 -12.60 15.96 -19.73
CA GLY A 126 -13.88 15.97 -20.42
C GLY A 126 -14.81 17.12 -19.98
N SER A 127 -16.13 16.94 -20.11
CA SER A 127 -17.10 17.97 -19.74
C SER A 127 -17.26 18.10 -18.22
N GLY A 128 -16.48 19.01 -17.63
CA GLY A 128 -16.78 19.71 -16.37
C GLY A 128 -16.83 18.83 -15.13
N PRO A 129 -15.69 18.34 -14.62
CA PRO A 129 -15.65 17.63 -13.36
C PRO A 129 -16.23 18.52 -12.25
N ARG A 130 -17.21 17.97 -11.54
CA ARG A 130 -17.97 18.69 -10.51
C ARG A 130 -17.21 18.62 -9.20
N GLU A 131 -16.99 19.77 -8.60
CA GLU A 131 -16.46 19.83 -7.25
C GLU A 131 -17.45 19.19 -6.27
N VAL A 132 -16.89 18.37 -5.39
CA VAL A 132 -17.60 17.73 -4.28
C VAL A 132 -17.03 18.27 -2.97
N ASP A 133 -17.90 18.48 -2.00
CA ASP A 133 -17.50 18.79 -0.63
C ASP A 133 -17.08 17.49 0.05
N VAL A 134 -15.85 17.45 0.52
CA VAL A 134 -15.31 16.32 1.28
C VAL A 134 -15.38 16.63 2.77
N GLY A 135 -16.01 15.70 3.49
CA GLY A 135 -16.19 15.77 4.94
C GLY A 135 -14.85 15.79 5.67
N SER A 136 -14.85 16.40 6.86
CA SER A 136 -13.69 16.45 7.76
C SER A 136 -13.77 15.45 8.91
N THR A 137 -14.87 14.70 9.00
CA THR A 137 -15.20 13.79 10.11
C THR A 137 -15.51 12.39 9.64
N LEU A 138 -15.09 11.39 10.41
CA LEU A 138 -15.56 10.02 10.26
C LEU A 138 -16.99 9.93 10.78
N SER A 139 -17.88 9.35 9.98
CA SER A 139 -19.26 9.05 10.38
C SER A 139 -19.63 7.64 9.97
N PHE A 140 -20.48 6.99 10.77
CA PHE A 140 -21.13 5.73 10.44
C PHE A 140 -22.63 5.95 10.50
N ILE A 141 -23.34 5.52 9.47
CA ILE A 141 -24.78 5.70 9.32
C ILE A 141 -25.35 4.32 9.00
N LEU A 142 -26.38 3.90 9.74
CA LEU A 142 -27.04 2.62 9.50
C LEU A 142 -27.53 2.55 8.05
N GLU A 143 -27.25 1.45 7.36
CA GLU A 143 -27.74 1.18 6.01
C GLU A 143 -29.01 0.31 6.07
N PRO A 144 -30.19 0.87 5.75
CA PRO A 144 -31.43 0.10 5.74
C PRO A 144 -31.53 -0.93 4.60
N ASP A 145 -30.89 -0.70 3.45
CA ASP A 145 -30.97 -1.57 2.27
C ASP A 145 -29.88 -2.65 2.25
N VAL A 146 -30.02 -3.60 3.19
CA VAL A 146 -29.11 -4.76 3.33
C VAL A 146 -29.08 -5.63 2.07
N THR A 147 -30.20 -5.73 1.35
CA THR A 147 -30.31 -6.59 0.15
C THR A 147 -29.51 -6.03 -1.02
N THR A 148 -29.45 -4.70 -1.16
CA THR A 148 -28.61 -4.06 -2.17
C THR A 148 -27.13 -4.20 -1.82
N VAL A 149 -26.75 -4.08 -0.54
CA VAL A 149 -25.38 -4.33 -0.09
C VAL A 149 -24.96 -5.78 -0.37
N ALA A 150 -25.77 -6.76 0.04
CA ALA A 150 -25.49 -8.18 -0.19
C ALA A 150 -25.20 -8.48 -1.67
N ARG A 151 -26.01 -7.92 -2.58
CA ARG A 151 -25.83 -8.07 -4.03
C ARG A 151 -24.58 -7.35 -4.54
N ALA A 152 -24.33 -6.12 -4.08
CA ALA A 152 -23.19 -5.33 -4.53
C ALA A 152 -21.85 -5.96 -4.13
N PHE A 153 -21.78 -6.58 -2.95
CA PHE A 153 -20.60 -7.28 -2.44
C PHE A 153 -20.55 -8.77 -2.80
N ALA A 154 -21.51 -9.26 -3.62
CA ALA A 154 -21.60 -10.65 -4.06
C ALA A 154 -21.61 -11.67 -2.90
N VAL A 155 -22.30 -11.33 -1.80
CA VAL A 155 -22.43 -12.18 -0.61
C VAL A 155 -23.15 -13.48 -1.01
N ASN A 156 -22.53 -14.63 -0.73
CA ASN A 156 -23.11 -15.92 -1.07
C ASN A 156 -24.00 -16.44 0.06
N GLU A 157 -25.31 -16.18 -0.05
CA GLU A 157 -26.33 -16.56 0.94
C GLU A 157 -26.38 -18.07 1.27
N THR A 158 -25.76 -18.93 0.45
CA THR A 158 -25.65 -20.38 0.74
C THR A 158 -24.55 -20.70 1.76
N HIS A 159 -23.56 -19.82 1.90
CA HIS A 159 -22.35 -20.06 2.71
C HIS A 159 -22.09 -19.00 3.76
N GLU A 160 -22.74 -17.84 3.66
CA GLU A 160 -22.59 -16.76 4.62
C GLU A 160 -23.89 -15.93 4.70
N THR A 161 -24.19 -15.43 5.89
CA THR A 161 -25.38 -14.58 6.15
C THR A 161 -24.93 -13.27 6.77
N ILE A 162 -25.49 -12.14 6.30
CA ILE A 162 -25.23 -10.84 6.93
C ILE A 162 -25.85 -10.82 8.33
N VAL A 163 -25.06 -10.43 9.32
CA VAL A 163 -25.53 -10.29 10.70
C VAL A 163 -26.51 -9.11 10.75
N PRO A 164 -27.75 -9.30 11.23
CA PRO A 164 -28.75 -8.23 11.29
C PRO A 164 -28.24 -7.00 12.05
N GLY A 165 -28.52 -5.80 11.54
CA GLY A 165 -28.12 -4.54 12.17
C GLY A 165 -26.62 -4.23 12.12
N SER A 166 -25.82 -5.07 11.43
CA SER A 166 -24.37 -4.86 11.29
C SER A 166 -23.98 -3.96 10.13
N VAL A 167 -24.91 -3.57 9.25
CA VAL A 167 -24.61 -2.86 8.00
C VAL A 167 -24.61 -1.35 8.21
N PHE A 168 -23.47 -0.71 7.97
CA PHE A 168 -23.29 0.73 8.08
C PHE A 168 -22.61 1.28 6.84
N ARG A 169 -23.11 2.41 6.35
CA ARG A 169 -22.31 3.29 5.51
C ARG A 169 -21.34 4.05 6.38
N TYR A 170 -20.11 4.15 5.93
CA TYR A 170 -19.15 5.04 6.55
C TYR A 170 -18.79 6.17 5.60
N HIS A 171 -18.55 7.36 6.16
CA HIS A 171 -17.87 8.45 5.46
C HIS A 171 -16.59 8.76 6.17
N THR A 172 -15.47 8.79 5.46
CA THR A 172 -14.16 9.10 6.02
C THR A 172 -13.78 10.55 5.71
N PRO A 173 -12.93 11.17 6.54
CA PRO A 173 -12.14 12.31 6.09
C PRO A 173 -11.33 11.95 4.85
N ASP A 174 -10.89 12.97 4.12
CA ASP A 174 -10.14 12.76 2.88
C ASP A 174 -8.80 12.03 3.05
N ARG A 175 -8.24 12.11 4.26
CA ARG A 175 -6.88 11.66 4.56
C ARG A 175 -6.78 11.20 6.00
N GLY A 176 -5.85 10.29 6.21
CA GLY A 176 -5.56 9.70 7.50
C GLY A 176 -5.83 8.22 7.50
N ALA A 177 -5.90 7.67 8.69
CA ALA A 177 -6.21 6.28 8.89
C ALA A 177 -7.14 6.11 10.09
N LEU A 178 -8.07 5.18 9.97
CA LEU A 178 -8.81 4.64 11.10
C LEU A 178 -8.00 3.49 11.69
N HIS A 179 -7.47 3.70 12.88
CA HIS A 179 -6.89 2.65 13.69
C HIS A 179 -8.02 1.96 14.46
N VAL A 180 -8.28 0.69 14.15
CA VAL A 180 -9.33 -0.12 14.76
C VAL A 180 -8.71 -1.10 15.73
N THR A 181 -9.12 -1.06 16.98
CA THR A 181 -8.71 -2.01 18.04
C THR A 181 -9.90 -2.82 18.49
N TYR A 182 -9.70 -4.12 18.68
CA TYR A 182 -10.73 -5.02 19.17
C TYR A 182 -10.45 -5.39 20.63
N HIS A 183 -11.44 -5.20 21.48
CA HIS A 183 -11.40 -5.57 22.89
C HIS A 183 -12.37 -6.72 23.12
N VAL A 184 -11.88 -7.81 23.69
CA VAL A 184 -12.70 -9.01 23.94
C VAL A 184 -12.97 -9.13 25.43
N TYR A 185 -14.25 -9.30 25.78
CA TYR A 185 -14.72 -9.55 27.14
C TYR A 185 -15.23 -10.98 27.25
N GLN A 186 -14.73 -11.71 28.25
CA GLN A 186 -15.14 -13.07 28.56
C GLN A 186 -15.32 -13.26 30.06
N GLY A 187 -16.45 -13.85 30.47
CA GLY A 187 -16.72 -14.16 31.87
C GLY A 187 -16.67 -12.95 32.81
N GLY A 188 -17.06 -11.77 32.31
CA GLY A 188 -17.08 -10.54 33.10
C GLY A 188 -15.77 -9.76 33.16
N ALA A 189 -14.72 -10.20 32.48
CA ALA A 189 -13.44 -9.52 32.42
C ALA A 189 -12.99 -9.26 30.98
N GLU A 190 -12.25 -8.18 30.79
CA GLU A 190 -11.55 -7.94 29.53
C GLU A 190 -10.38 -8.92 29.41
N ALA A 191 -10.40 -9.74 28.37
CA ALA A 191 -9.34 -10.72 28.06
C ALA A 191 -8.15 -10.09 27.32
N GLY A 192 -8.23 -8.78 27.00
CA GLY A 192 -7.22 -8.01 26.27
C GLY A 192 -7.47 -7.90 24.76
N GLN A 193 -6.52 -7.28 24.05
CA GLN A 193 -6.53 -7.19 22.59
C GLN A 193 -6.10 -8.54 21.98
N LEU A 194 -7.08 -9.40 21.68
CA LEU A 194 -6.84 -10.72 21.08
C LEU A 194 -6.85 -10.72 19.54
N ILE A 195 -7.18 -9.59 18.92
CA ILE A 195 -7.19 -9.41 17.46
C ILE A 195 -6.27 -8.25 17.12
N GLU A 196 -5.40 -8.46 16.13
CA GLU A 196 -4.48 -7.42 15.67
C GLU A 196 -5.25 -6.16 15.24
N PRO A 197 -4.77 -4.97 15.65
CA PRO A 197 -5.39 -3.73 15.22
C PRO A 197 -5.42 -3.62 13.69
N GLY A 198 -6.59 -3.31 13.14
CA GLY A 198 -6.77 -3.04 11.72
C GLY A 198 -6.49 -1.58 11.41
N LEU A 199 -5.79 -1.30 10.31
CA LEU A 199 -5.59 0.06 9.83
C LEU A 199 -6.32 0.26 8.50
N PHE A 200 -7.36 1.09 8.50
CA PHE A 200 -8.06 1.46 7.28
C PHE A 200 -7.57 2.83 6.82
N VAL A 201 -6.80 2.85 5.74
CA VAL A 201 -6.26 4.08 5.16
C VAL A 201 -7.34 4.77 4.34
N PHE A 202 -7.52 6.07 4.58
CA PHE A 202 -8.44 6.88 3.81
C PHE A 202 -7.73 7.41 2.56
N GLU A 203 -8.22 6.99 1.40
CA GLU A 203 -7.72 7.47 0.11
C GLU A 203 -8.50 8.71 -0.34
N SER A 204 -7.79 9.71 -0.84
CA SER A 204 -8.44 10.92 -1.36
C SER A 204 -9.35 10.55 -2.54
N GLY A 205 -10.63 10.92 -2.45
CA GLY A 205 -11.66 10.59 -3.44
C GLY A 205 -12.45 9.30 -3.17
N LYS A 206 -12.07 8.45 -2.20
CA LYS A 206 -12.82 7.25 -1.78
C LYS A 206 -13.35 7.40 -0.35
N ASN A 207 -14.12 8.47 -0.15
CA ASN A 207 -14.54 8.92 1.17
C ASN A 207 -15.85 8.30 1.66
N GLU A 208 -16.40 7.35 0.92
CA GLU A 208 -17.61 6.61 1.28
C GLU A 208 -17.44 5.11 1.01
N GLY A 209 -18.08 4.30 1.84
CA GLY A 209 -18.12 2.86 1.66
C GLY A 209 -19.13 2.21 2.60
N VAL A 210 -19.10 0.88 2.66
CA VAL A 210 -19.97 0.08 3.52
C VAL A 210 -19.09 -0.83 4.39
N ALA A 211 -19.44 -0.94 5.66
CA ALA A 211 -18.90 -1.91 6.59
C ALA A 211 -20.03 -2.80 7.11
N PHE A 212 -19.83 -4.11 7.15
CA PHE A 212 -20.81 -5.05 7.68
C PHE A 212 -20.17 -6.36 8.16
N LEU A 213 -20.90 -7.07 9.01
CA LEU A 213 -20.50 -8.38 9.50
C LEU A 213 -21.29 -9.47 8.80
N THR A 214 -20.62 -10.58 8.53
CA THR A 214 -21.24 -11.82 8.04
C THR A 214 -20.87 -12.97 8.96
N GLN A 215 -21.79 -13.91 9.12
CA GLN A 215 -21.53 -15.20 9.76
C GLN A 215 -21.43 -16.25 8.67
N LEU A 216 -20.30 -16.97 8.65
CA LEU A 216 -20.09 -18.12 7.76
C LEU A 216 -20.93 -19.31 8.22
N ALA A 217 -21.16 -20.26 7.31
CA ALA A 217 -21.84 -21.52 7.62
C ALA A 217 -21.15 -22.34 8.73
N ASP A 218 -19.86 -22.11 8.97
CA ASP A 218 -19.09 -22.69 10.08
C ASP A 218 -19.06 -21.79 11.33
N GLN A 219 -20.00 -20.84 11.44
CA GLN A 219 -20.23 -19.91 12.54
C GLN A 219 -19.15 -18.84 12.75
N ARG A 220 -18.07 -18.84 11.97
CA ARG A 220 -17.05 -17.79 12.05
C ARG A 220 -17.59 -16.46 11.55
N ILE A 221 -17.18 -15.38 12.21
CA ILE A 221 -17.59 -14.03 11.87
C ILE A 221 -16.55 -13.40 10.97
N THR A 222 -17.01 -12.66 9.96
CA THR A 222 -16.13 -11.90 9.09
C THR A 222 -16.59 -10.44 8.99
N LEU A 223 -15.65 -9.52 9.16
CA LEU A 223 -15.83 -8.10 8.91
C LEU A 223 -15.48 -7.81 7.45
N GLN A 224 -16.40 -7.17 6.76
CA GLN A 224 -16.20 -6.67 5.40
C GLN A 224 -16.28 -5.16 5.43
N MET A 225 -15.30 -4.47 4.85
CA MET A 225 -15.27 -3.01 4.79
C MET A 225 -14.71 -2.56 3.44
N GLY A 226 -15.36 -1.58 2.80
CA GLY A 226 -14.87 -0.99 1.57
C GLY A 226 -15.99 -0.60 0.61
N THR A 227 -15.67 -0.64 -0.68
CA THR A 227 -16.63 -0.45 -1.77
C THR A 227 -16.85 -1.78 -2.50
N ALA A 228 -17.93 -1.90 -3.27
CA ALA A 228 -18.18 -3.10 -4.08
C ALA A 228 -17.01 -3.48 -5.02
N GLN A 229 -16.19 -2.51 -5.43
CA GLN A 229 -15.09 -2.69 -6.37
C GLN A 229 -13.74 -2.95 -5.67
N ALA A 230 -13.61 -2.58 -4.40
CA ALA A 230 -12.41 -2.71 -3.60
C ALA A 230 -12.80 -2.79 -2.12
N TRP A 231 -12.76 -3.99 -1.55
CA TRP A 231 -13.14 -4.27 -0.17
C TRP A 231 -12.18 -5.26 0.47
N ASP A 232 -12.03 -5.12 1.79
CA ASP A 232 -11.22 -5.98 2.62
C ASP A 232 -12.11 -6.93 3.43
N ARG A 233 -11.65 -8.18 3.57
CA ARG A 233 -12.29 -9.22 4.38
C ARG A 233 -11.36 -9.64 5.51
N THR A 234 -11.82 -9.48 6.75
CA THR A 234 -11.13 -10.01 7.92
C THR A 234 -11.98 -11.09 8.56
N VAL A 235 -11.47 -12.33 8.61
CA VAL A 235 -12.11 -13.43 9.33
C VAL A 235 -11.62 -13.41 10.76
N LEU A 236 -12.54 -13.32 11.73
CA LEU A 236 -12.18 -13.36 13.14
C LEU A 236 -11.68 -14.77 13.54
N PRO A 237 -10.81 -14.88 14.55
CA PRO A 237 -10.35 -16.16 15.08
C PRO A 237 -11.52 -17.11 15.38
N SER A 238 -11.34 -18.41 15.15
CA SER A 238 -12.38 -19.42 15.40
C SER A 238 -12.76 -19.56 16.88
N SER A 239 -11.97 -18.99 17.80
CA SER A 239 -12.35 -18.89 19.21
C SER A 239 -13.45 -17.86 19.47
N LEU A 240 -13.79 -17.05 18.47
CA LEU A 240 -14.80 -15.98 18.51
C LEU A 240 -15.95 -16.32 17.53
N SER A 241 -16.49 -17.52 17.65
CA SER A 241 -17.64 -18.01 16.89
C SER A 241 -18.68 -18.58 17.83
N SER A 242 -19.95 -18.31 17.53
CA SER A 242 -21.09 -18.88 18.26
C SER A 242 -22.30 -19.01 17.33
N GLU A 243 -23.32 -19.74 17.76
CA GLU A 243 -24.56 -19.91 17.00
C GLU A 243 -25.32 -18.59 16.85
N TYR A 244 -25.49 -17.85 17.94
CA TYR A 244 -26.22 -16.59 17.99
C TYR A 244 -25.25 -15.41 17.99
N VAL A 245 -25.51 -14.44 17.11
CA VAL A 245 -24.75 -13.20 16.99
C VAL A 245 -25.74 -12.04 17.05
N GLN A 246 -25.54 -11.15 18.02
CA GLN A 246 -26.33 -9.93 18.14
C GLN A 246 -25.42 -8.71 18.11
N ILE A 247 -25.93 -7.70 17.43
CA ILE A 247 -25.30 -6.41 17.28
C ILE A 247 -26.07 -5.41 18.10
N ASP A 248 -25.37 -4.66 18.94
CA ASP A 248 -25.98 -3.54 19.63
C ASP A 248 -26.34 -2.43 18.61
N SER A 249 -27.61 -2.03 18.61
CA SER A 249 -28.18 -1.04 17.70
C SER A 249 -28.16 0.39 18.24
N MET A 250 -27.80 0.61 19.52
CA MET A 250 -27.90 1.93 20.16
C MET A 250 -26.67 2.85 20.05
N GLU A 251 -25.65 2.47 19.28
CA GLU A 251 -24.41 3.23 19.09
C GLU A 251 -24.54 4.51 18.24
N ALA A 252 -25.72 5.15 18.24
CA ALA A 252 -25.98 6.34 17.43
C ALA A 252 -25.25 7.61 17.93
N VAL A 253 -24.52 7.58 19.05
CA VAL A 253 -23.74 8.75 19.53
C VAL A 253 -22.43 8.29 20.16
N PHE A 254 -21.37 8.28 19.36
CA PHE A 254 -20.03 7.82 19.75
C PHE A 254 -19.41 8.68 20.85
N ASN A 255 -19.44 8.20 22.10
CA ASN A 255 -18.69 8.80 23.19
C ASN A 255 -17.19 8.59 22.95
N LEU A 256 -16.42 9.67 23.10
CA LEU A 256 -14.96 9.61 23.16
C LEU A 256 -14.58 9.00 24.52
N ASP A 257 -13.77 7.94 24.50
CA ASP A 257 -13.11 7.49 25.73
C ASP A 257 -11.99 8.48 26.14
N ALA A 258 -11.34 8.22 27.28
CA ALA A 258 -10.24 9.05 27.77
C ALA A 258 -9.02 9.09 26.83
N GLU A 259 -8.94 8.15 25.88
CA GLU A 259 -7.88 7.99 24.90
C GLU A 259 -8.27 8.58 23.53
N GLY A 260 -9.45 9.19 23.41
CA GLY A 260 -9.96 9.80 22.18
C GLY A 260 -10.46 8.80 21.15
N ARG A 261 -10.63 7.52 21.53
CA ARG A 261 -11.20 6.45 20.70
C ARG A 261 -12.73 6.49 20.78
N ARG A 262 -13.38 5.91 19.77
CA ARG A 262 -14.84 5.81 19.65
C ARG A 262 -15.24 4.35 19.54
N LEU A 263 -16.21 3.90 20.34
CA LEU A 263 -16.77 2.55 20.21
C LEU A 263 -17.58 2.46 18.91
N LEU A 264 -17.02 1.85 17.88
CA LEU A 264 -17.67 1.70 16.58
C LEU A 264 -18.73 0.62 16.58
N LYS A 265 -18.44 -0.50 17.25
CA LYS A 265 -19.34 -1.64 17.28
C LYS A 265 -19.21 -2.53 18.50
N ARG A 266 -20.33 -2.99 19.04
CA ARG A 266 -20.40 -4.07 20.02
C ARG A 266 -21.13 -5.29 19.46
N ILE A 267 -20.46 -6.43 19.55
CA ILE A 267 -20.90 -7.73 19.07
C ILE A 267 -21.03 -8.66 20.27
N VAL A 268 -22.19 -9.27 20.46
CA VAL A 268 -22.45 -10.28 21.50
C VAL A 268 -22.59 -11.63 20.83
N LEU A 269 -21.85 -12.62 21.31
CA LEU A 269 -21.78 -13.97 20.78
C LEU A 269 -22.24 -14.95 21.84
N ALA A 270 -23.18 -15.83 21.53
CA ALA A 270 -23.70 -16.81 22.49
C ALA A 270 -24.13 -18.11 21.81
N ASP A 271 -24.11 -19.20 22.56
CA ASP A 271 -24.68 -20.49 22.14
C ASP A 271 -26.20 -20.57 22.41
N GLU A 272 -26.76 -19.55 23.04
CA GLU A 272 -28.19 -19.41 23.32
C GLU A 272 -28.76 -18.10 22.73
N PRO A 273 -30.07 -18.01 22.45
CA PRO A 273 -30.69 -16.79 21.94
C PRO A 273 -30.41 -15.56 22.81
N ILE A 274 -30.00 -14.46 22.16
CA ILE A 274 -29.61 -13.22 22.82
C ILE A 274 -30.84 -12.30 22.94
N GLU A 275 -31.08 -11.77 24.14
CA GLU A 275 -32.11 -10.75 24.40
C GLU A 275 -31.62 -9.33 24.05
N ASP A 276 -32.41 -8.30 24.33
CA ASP A 276 -31.95 -6.91 24.15
C ASP A 276 -30.71 -6.61 25.03
N VAL A 277 -29.67 -6.08 24.38
CA VAL A 277 -28.35 -5.82 24.97
C VAL A 277 -28.04 -4.32 25.11
N SER A 278 -28.92 -3.46 24.62
CA SER A 278 -28.66 -2.03 24.40
C SER A 278 -28.33 -1.21 25.66
N GLU A 279 -28.79 -1.63 26.84
CA GLU A 279 -28.59 -0.91 28.10
C GLU A 279 -27.54 -1.56 29.04
N GLN A 280 -26.89 -2.65 28.64
CA GLN A 280 -25.99 -3.41 29.51
C GLN A 280 -24.52 -3.17 29.17
N ASP A 281 -23.64 -3.17 30.17
CA ASP A 281 -22.19 -3.08 29.97
C ASP A 281 -21.60 -4.41 29.44
N SER A 282 -20.49 -4.33 28.70
CA SER A 282 -19.86 -5.48 28.05
C SER A 282 -19.34 -6.55 29.03
N ALA A 283 -18.93 -6.16 30.23
CA ALA A 283 -18.60 -7.09 31.31
C ALA A 283 -19.85 -7.87 31.80
N VAL A 284 -20.99 -7.20 31.95
CA VAL A 284 -22.23 -7.86 32.37
C VAL A 284 -22.71 -8.82 31.28
N LEU A 285 -22.70 -8.36 30.03
CA LEU A 285 -23.09 -9.16 28.87
C LEU A 285 -22.18 -10.38 28.70
N SER A 286 -20.86 -10.26 28.86
CA SER A 286 -19.93 -11.40 28.77
C SER A 286 -20.04 -12.39 29.93
N THR A 287 -20.61 -11.98 31.07
CA THR A 287 -20.95 -12.94 32.15
C THR A 287 -22.19 -13.75 31.79
N ARG A 288 -23.13 -13.13 31.05
CA ARG A 288 -24.42 -13.73 30.69
C ARG A 288 -24.34 -14.59 29.43
N TYR A 289 -23.60 -14.12 28.43
CA TYR A 289 -23.56 -14.66 27.07
C TYR A 289 -22.16 -15.14 26.68
N ASP A 290 -21.25 -15.32 27.64
CA ASP A 290 -19.86 -15.75 27.46
C ASP A 290 -18.92 -14.76 26.75
N THR A 291 -19.23 -14.30 25.53
CA THR A 291 -18.28 -13.48 24.73
C THR A 291 -18.90 -12.20 24.20
N VAL A 292 -18.22 -11.08 24.44
CA VAL A 292 -18.54 -9.77 23.87
C VAL A 292 -17.29 -9.19 23.22
N ILE A 293 -17.44 -8.64 22.01
CA ILE A 293 -16.38 -7.98 21.26
C ILE A 293 -16.76 -6.51 21.10
N GLU A 294 -15.88 -5.63 21.56
CA GLU A 294 -15.95 -4.20 21.28
C GLU A 294 -14.94 -3.81 20.22
N VAL A 295 -15.41 -3.12 19.19
CA VAL A 295 -14.64 -2.59 18.08
C VAL A 295 -14.48 -1.10 18.32
N TRP A 296 -13.27 -0.66 18.63
CA TRP A 296 -12.94 0.73 18.91
C TRP A 296 -12.18 1.34 17.74
N GLY A 297 -12.45 2.60 17.42
CA GLY A 297 -11.81 3.33 16.33
C GLY A 297 -11.18 4.63 16.78
N ALA A 298 -9.95 4.88 16.38
CA ALA A 298 -9.28 6.18 16.49
C ALA A 298 -8.93 6.70 15.10
N VAL A 299 -9.40 7.92 14.79
CA VAL A 299 -9.02 8.59 13.54
C VAL A 299 -7.71 9.32 13.75
N GLN A 300 -6.66 8.88 13.08
CA GLN A 300 -5.40 9.59 12.99
C GLN A 300 -5.37 10.38 11.67
N ARG A 301 -5.14 11.69 11.74
CA ARG A 301 -4.98 12.55 10.57
C ARG A 301 -3.53 13.02 10.51
N PRO A 302 -2.85 12.94 9.36
CA PRO A 302 -1.59 13.64 9.21
C PRO A 302 -1.83 15.14 9.36
N GLY A 303 -1.13 15.78 10.29
CA GLY A 303 -1.01 17.23 10.35
C GLY A 303 -0.29 17.79 9.11
N ALA A 304 -0.36 19.10 8.90
CA ALA A 304 0.46 19.78 7.89
C ALA A 304 1.94 19.58 8.25
N GLY A 305 2.66 18.80 7.44
CA GLY A 305 4.07 18.47 7.68
C GLY A 305 4.31 17.35 8.69
N GLU A 306 3.27 16.65 9.18
CA GLU A 306 3.46 15.47 10.02
C GLU A 306 3.64 14.22 9.15
N LEU A 307 4.76 13.57 9.42
CA LEU A 307 5.30 12.40 8.75
C LEU A 307 4.22 11.36 8.47
N THR A 308 4.28 10.85 7.24
CA THR A 308 3.85 9.53 6.81
C THR A 308 3.68 8.61 8.02
N ILE A 309 2.46 8.14 8.29
CA ILE A 309 2.31 6.94 9.10
C ILE A 309 2.99 5.86 8.25
N THR A 310 4.26 5.60 8.54
CA THR A 310 4.95 4.48 7.94
C THR A 310 4.24 3.27 8.49
N SER A 311 3.50 2.54 7.64
CA SER A 311 3.40 1.09 7.84
C SER A 311 4.81 0.60 8.15
N GLU A 312 4.96 -0.37 9.07
CA GLU A 312 6.25 -1.03 9.36
C GLU A 312 7.15 -0.96 8.12
N GLN A 313 8.29 -0.27 8.23
CA GLN A 313 9.16 0.03 7.10
C GLN A 313 9.40 -1.26 6.32
N LYS A 314 8.61 -1.51 5.28
CA LYS A 314 8.97 -2.50 4.27
C LYS A 314 10.31 -2.03 3.78
N GLU A 315 11.34 -2.85 3.99
CA GLU A 315 12.71 -2.50 3.59
C GLU A 315 12.64 -1.90 2.18
N ALA A 316 13.20 -0.70 2.01
CA ALA A 316 13.13 0.00 0.74
C ALA A 316 13.66 -0.93 -0.35
N MET A 317 12.78 -1.31 -1.30
CA MET A 317 13.20 -2.25 -2.31
C MET A 317 14.14 -1.56 -3.29
N ARG A 318 15.33 -2.13 -3.41
CA ARG A 318 16.45 -1.61 -4.19
C ARG A 318 16.78 -2.60 -5.29
N LEU A 319 16.99 -2.08 -6.50
CA LEU A 319 17.56 -2.82 -7.62
C LEU A 319 18.76 -2.05 -8.17
N ALA A 320 19.70 -2.76 -8.79
CA ALA A 320 20.77 -2.12 -9.52
C ALA A 320 21.06 -2.86 -10.82
N THR A 321 21.45 -2.12 -11.85
CA THR A 321 21.94 -2.68 -13.10
C THR A 321 23.28 -2.08 -13.46
N TYR A 322 24.22 -2.95 -13.80
CA TYR A 322 25.52 -2.55 -14.29
C TYR A 322 25.70 -3.01 -15.74
N GLU A 323 25.90 -2.06 -16.63
CA GLU A 323 26.04 -2.27 -18.06
C GLU A 323 27.44 -1.85 -18.51
N THR A 324 28.12 -2.74 -19.21
CA THR A 324 29.38 -2.49 -19.92
C THR A 324 29.18 -2.85 -21.39
N GLU A 325 30.18 -2.62 -22.23
CA GLU A 325 30.11 -3.04 -23.64
C GLU A 325 29.91 -4.55 -23.82
N THR A 326 30.32 -5.36 -22.84
CA THR A 326 30.37 -6.83 -22.95
C THR A 326 29.50 -7.59 -21.95
N LYS A 327 28.98 -6.92 -20.91
CA LYS A 327 28.24 -7.55 -19.80
C LYS A 327 27.14 -6.61 -19.30
N THR A 328 25.94 -7.16 -19.11
CA THR A 328 24.86 -6.56 -18.32
C THR A 328 24.62 -7.45 -17.11
N ALA A 329 24.71 -6.88 -15.90
CA ALA A 329 24.42 -7.57 -14.64
C ALA A 329 23.22 -6.91 -13.97
N HIS A 330 22.27 -7.73 -13.51
CA HIS A 330 21.12 -7.30 -12.72
C HIS A 330 21.34 -7.75 -11.28
N LEU A 331 21.40 -6.79 -10.36
CA LEU A 331 21.47 -7.03 -8.94
C LEU A 331 20.05 -6.98 -8.37
N GLY A 332 19.57 -8.14 -7.91
CA GLY A 332 18.41 -8.27 -7.04
C GLY A 332 18.84 -8.90 -5.71
N GLY A 333 18.24 -8.48 -4.59
CA GLY A 333 18.49 -9.07 -3.27
C GLY A 333 19.66 -8.46 -2.47
N PRO A 334 20.27 -9.21 -1.51
CA PRO A 334 21.21 -8.70 -0.50
C PRO A 334 22.38 -7.87 -1.04
N ASN A 335 22.96 -8.28 -2.18
CA ASN A 335 24.08 -7.57 -2.80
C ASN A 335 23.70 -6.16 -3.26
N THR A 336 22.42 -5.92 -3.58
CA THR A 336 21.93 -4.58 -3.93
C THR A 336 21.94 -3.67 -2.70
N ARG A 337 21.56 -4.21 -1.53
CA ARG A 337 21.65 -3.47 -0.27
C ARG A 337 23.09 -3.12 0.05
N GLU A 338 24.01 -4.08 -0.10
CA GLU A 338 25.44 -3.87 0.11
C GLU A 338 26.01 -2.80 -0.83
N LEU A 339 25.59 -2.77 -2.11
CA LEU A 339 25.98 -1.73 -3.07
C LEU A 339 25.48 -0.34 -2.66
N PHE A 340 24.22 -0.22 -2.24
CA PHE A 340 23.68 1.06 -1.74
C PHE A 340 24.40 1.52 -0.46
N GLU A 341 24.70 0.59 0.45
CA GLU A 341 25.46 0.90 1.67
C GLU A 341 26.88 1.35 1.35
N LEU A 342 27.56 0.70 0.41
CA LEU A 342 28.88 1.07 -0.07
C LEU A 342 28.88 2.52 -0.58
N LEU A 343 27.94 2.85 -1.47
CA LEU A 343 27.82 4.19 -2.05
C LEU A 343 27.51 5.29 -1.02
N SER A 344 26.77 4.96 0.04
CA SER A 344 26.46 5.89 1.12
C SER A 344 27.69 6.29 1.96
N ARG A 345 28.73 5.45 1.97
CA ARG A 345 29.93 5.62 2.82
C ARG A 345 31.15 6.14 2.06
N VAL A 346 31.10 6.15 0.73
CA VAL A 346 32.22 6.53 -0.14
C VAL A 346 32.44 8.05 -0.16
N LYS A 347 33.71 8.46 -0.18
CA LYS A 347 34.08 9.88 -0.33
C LYS A 347 33.72 10.38 -1.72
N THR A 348 33.06 11.54 -1.77
CA THR A 348 32.74 12.22 -3.02
C THR A 348 33.76 13.31 -3.34
N THR A 349 33.95 13.56 -4.63
CA THR A 349 34.77 14.64 -5.17
C THR A 349 34.03 15.34 -6.32
N SER A 350 34.32 16.62 -6.53
CA SER A 350 33.81 17.41 -7.64
C SER A 350 34.76 17.45 -8.84
N ALA A 351 35.90 16.75 -8.77
CA ALA A 351 36.82 16.61 -9.89
C ALA A 351 36.19 15.75 -10.99
N ALA A 352 36.46 16.10 -12.25
CA ALA A 352 36.05 15.29 -13.39
C ALA A 352 36.74 13.90 -13.34
N PRO A 353 36.06 12.84 -13.80
CA PRO A 353 36.65 11.51 -13.83
C PRO A 353 37.84 11.47 -14.81
N THR A 354 38.82 10.62 -14.51
CA THR A 354 40.00 10.37 -15.33
C THR A 354 39.99 8.95 -15.89
N GLY A 355 40.60 8.75 -17.05
CA GLY A 355 40.69 7.44 -17.71
C GLY A 355 39.58 7.19 -18.73
N GLU A 356 39.21 5.92 -18.91
CA GLU A 356 38.25 5.48 -19.92
C GLU A 356 36.91 5.09 -19.29
N ARG A 357 35.82 5.38 -20.00
CA ARG A 357 34.47 5.01 -19.58
C ARG A 357 34.24 3.53 -19.87
N ARG A 358 34.05 2.74 -18.83
CA ARG A 358 33.87 1.28 -18.89
C ARG A 358 32.41 0.85 -18.94
N GLY A 359 31.50 1.66 -18.39
CA GLY A 359 30.10 1.27 -18.32
C GLY A 359 29.17 2.30 -17.68
N THR A 360 27.97 1.84 -17.34
CA THR A 360 26.92 2.59 -16.64
C THR A 360 26.40 1.74 -15.49
N LEU A 361 26.35 2.32 -14.29
CA LEU A 361 25.64 1.75 -13.15
C LEU A 361 24.34 2.55 -12.97
N VAL A 362 23.22 1.85 -12.87
CA VAL A 362 21.93 2.46 -12.58
C VAL A 362 21.37 1.84 -11.31
N LEU A 363 20.94 2.67 -10.39
CA LEU A 363 20.36 2.26 -9.12
C LEU A 363 18.89 2.67 -9.09
N TYR A 364 18.05 1.77 -8.61
CA TYR A 364 16.62 1.97 -8.47
C TYR A 364 16.23 1.81 -7.02
N GLU A 365 15.60 2.82 -6.43
CA GLU A 365 14.97 2.75 -5.11
C GLU A 365 13.59 3.38 -5.23
N GLN A 366 12.53 2.59 -5.03
CA GLN A 366 11.13 3.07 -5.07
C GLN A 366 10.79 3.89 -6.33
N LEU A 367 11.10 3.36 -7.53
CA LEU A 367 10.96 4.05 -8.84
C LEU A 367 11.77 5.35 -9.01
N THR A 368 12.68 5.66 -8.09
CA THR A 368 13.68 6.72 -8.27
C THR A 368 14.92 6.11 -8.89
N GLU A 369 15.39 6.70 -9.98
CA GLU A 369 16.58 6.26 -10.72
C GLU A 369 17.76 7.17 -10.39
N GLN A 370 18.88 6.58 -9.98
CA GLN A 370 20.17 7.27 -9.92
C GLN A 370 21.15 6.61 -10.89
N ARG A 371 21.67 7.40 -11.84
CA ARG A 371 22.55 6.91 -12.90
C ARG A 371 23.98 7.40 -12.72
N PHE A 372 24.92 6.49 -12.88
CA PHE A 372 26.35 6.74 -12.82
C PHE A 372 27.06 6.29 -14.10
N ASP A 373 27.95 7.12 -14.62
CA ASP A 373 28.96 6.66 -15.57
C ASP A 373 30.14 6.07 -14.81
N VAL A 374 30.58 4.87 -15.20
CA VAL A 374 31.67 4.14 -14.54
C VAL A 374 32.96 4.31 -15.34
N TRP A 375 33.99 4.85 -14.69
CA TRP A 375 35.28 5.13 -15.28
C TRP A 375 36.39 4.35 -14.60
N THR A 376 37.39 3.96 -15.39
CA THR A 376 38.57 3.23 -14.93
C THR A 376 39.82 3.88 -15.45
N GLU A 377 40.82 3.98 -14.58
CA GLU A 377 42.14 4.46 -14.95
C GLU A 377 43.11 3.28 -15.01
N GLU A 378 43.89 3.20 -16.09
CA GLU A 378 44.83 2.09 -16.29
C GLU A 378 45.83 1.99 -15.13
N GLY A 379 45.97 0.79 -14.55
CA GLY A 379 46.88 0.53 -13.43
C GLY A 379 46.39 0.99 -12.06
N LYS A 380 45.11 1.38 -11.91
CA LYS A 380 44.48 1.64 -10.60
C LYS A 380 43.38 0.62 -10.31
N ASP A 381 43.36 0.14 -9.07
CA ASP A 381 42.34 -0.79 -8.56
C ASP A 381 41.06 -0.06 -8.08
N THR A 382 40.87 1.19 -8.51
CA THR A 382 39.75 2.06 -8.10
C THR A 382 38.88 2.44 -9.29
N LEU A 383 37.58 2.25 -9.16
CA LEU A 383 36.56 2.75 -10.08
C LEU A 383 36.10 4.14 -9.68
N GLN A 384 35.81 4.98 -10.68
CA GLN A 384 35.20 6.30 -10.48
C GLN A 384 33.77 6.26 -11.00
N LEU A 385 32.78 6.35 -10.12
CA LEU A 385 31.37 6.47 -10.49
C LEU A 385 30.98 7.94 -10.51
N MET A 386 30.72 8.49 -11.70
CA MET A 386 30.24 9.86 -11.84
C MET A 386 28.71 9.87 -11.92
N ASP A 387 28.06 10.44 -10.91
CA ASP A 387 26.63 10.72 -10.94
C ASP A 387 26.30 11.65 -12.12
N VAL A 388 25.42 11.21 -13.00
CA VAL A 388 25.09 11.92 -14.23
C VAL A 388 24.37 13.24 -13.96
N GLU A 389 23.55 13.32 -12.90
CA GLU A 389 22.80 14.52 -12.55
C GLU A 389 23.64 15.48 -11.72
N SER A 390 24.22 15.00 -10.61
CA SER A 390 24.95 15.86 -9.67
C SER A 390 26.40 16.14 -10.09
N LYS A 391 26.93 15.40 -11.06
CA LYS A 391 28.35 15.42 -11.51
C LYS A 391 29.36 15.10 -10.41
N ARG A 392 28.91 14.57 -9.27
CA ARG A 392 29.78 14.12 -8.19
C ARG A 392 30.40 12.78 -8.57
N VAL A 393 31.68 12.63 -8.24
CA VAL A 393 32.44 11.41 -8.48
C VAL A 393 32.66 10.67 -7.16
N TYR A 394 32.34 9.37 -7.18
CA TYR A 394 32.49 8.44 -6.06
C TYR A 394 33.62 7.46 -6.40
N LEU A 395 34.55 7.25 -5.46
CA LEU A 395 35.68 6.35 -5.65
C LEU A 395 35.45 5.02 -4.94
N ILE A 396 35.39 3.92 -5.69
CA ILE A 396 35.06 2.59 -5.19
C ILE A 396 36.17 1.61 -5.52
N ASP A 397 36.46 0.67 -4.64
CA ASP A 397 37.37 -0.43 -4.94
C ASP A 397 36.78 -1.32 -6.05
N GLN A 398 37.59 -1.60 -7.07
CA GLN A 398 37.14 -2.35 -8.24
C GLN A 398 36.75 -3.79 -7.87
N LEU A 399 37.51 -4.45 -7.00
CA LEU A 399 37.26 -5.84 -6.60
C LEU A 399 36.01 -5.92 -5.74
N GLU A 400 35.76 -4.92 -4.90
CA GLU A 400 34.55 -4.83 -4.08
C GLU A 400 33.29 -4.67 -4.96
N LEU A 401 33.32 -3.81 -5.98
CA LEU A 401 32.21 -3.69 -6.93
C LEU A 401 32.04 -4.96 -7.77
N GLU A 402 33.13 -5.52 -8.30
CA GLU A 402 33.09 -6.75 -9.12
C GLU A 402 32.58 -7.95 -8.30
N GLY A 403 32.96 -8.07 -7.02
CA GLY A 403 32.46 -9.10 -6.11
C GLY A 403 30.96 -9.02 -5.86
N LEU A 404 30.40 -7.81 -5.77
CA LEU A 404 28.95 -7.60 -5.67
C LEU A 404 28.21 -7.99 -6.97
N LEU A 405 28.88 -7.86 -8.12
CA LEU A 405 28.36 -8.08 -9.47
C LEU A 405 28.43 -9.53 -9.98
N ASP A 406 29.18 -10.41 -9.33
CA ASP A 406 29.51 -11.74 -9.87
C ASP A 406 28.57 -12.88 -9.41
N THR A 407 27.47 -12.60 -8.71
CA THR A 407 26.66 -13.67 -8.09
C THR A 407 25.42 -14.14 -8.85
N TYR A 408 25.10 -13.64 -10.04
CA TYR A 408 24.08 -14.25 -10.92
C TYR A 408 24.43 -14.04 -12.40
N ILE A 409 24.80 -15.14 -13.08
CA ILE A 409 24.71 -15.31 -14.54
C ILE A 409 23.59 -16.30 -14.80
#